data_AF-A0A023G9C8-F1
#
_entry.id   AF-A0A023G9C8-F1
#
_cell.length_a   1.000
_cell.length_b   1.000
_cell.length_c   1.000
_cell.angle_alpha   90.00
_cell.angle_beta   90.00
_cell.angle_gamma   90.00
#
_symmetry.space_group_name_H-M   'P 1'
#
loop_
_entity.id
_entity.type
_entity.pdbx_description
1 polymer ?
#
loop_
_entity_poly.entity_id
_entity_poly.type
_entity_poly.pdbx_seq_one_letter_code
_entity_poly.pdbx_strand_id
1 'polypeptide(L)'
;MLLSASLFTLTVAIVGVSVDGYPDWANEKRFGKFQDAWTSIGQDPSVIYYLARTDYKDDVGSWGEGFKCVAVRETNKMMKKKCHVSLFLQEQADPGR
;
A
#
# COMPACT_ATOMS: atom_id res chain seq x y z
N MET A 1 -19.41 -21.71 -52.83
CA MET A 1 -19.55 -21.46 -51.38
C MET A 1 -18.16 -21.19 -50.83
N LEU A 2 -17.81 -19.92 -50.61
CA LEU A 2 -16.53 -19.52 -50.01
C LEU A 2 -16.84 -19.02 -48.59
N LEU A 3 -16.51 -19.83 -47.57
CA LEU A 3 -16.60 -19.38 -46.18
C LEU A 3 -15.39 -18.50 -45.88
N SER A 4 -15.63 -17.20 -45.71
CA SER A 4 -14.70 -16.26 -45.11
C SER A 4 -14.66 -16.51 -43.61
N ALA A 5 -13.56 -17.06 -43.09
CA ALA A 5 -13.31 -17.14 -41.67
C ALA A 5 -12.72 -15.80 -41.20
N SER A 6 -13.55 -14.98 -40.55
CA SER A 6 -13.11 -13.72 -39.95
C SER A 6 -12.52 -14.01 -38.57
N LEU A 7 -11.21 -13.87 -38.45
CA LEU A 7 -10.44 -14.09 -37.22
C LEU A 7 -10.49 -12.80 -36.38
N PHE A 8 -11.26 -12.80 -35.29
CA PHE A 8 -11.25 -11.70 -34.32
C PHE A 8 -10.19 -11.98 -33.25
N THR A 9 -9.10 -11.20 -33.24
CA THR A 9 -8.12 -11.22 -32.17
C THR A 9 -8.57 -10.30 -31.04
N LEU A 10 -8.73 -10.85 -29.83
CA LEU A 10 -8.99 -10.07 -28.62
C LEU A 10 -7.65 -9.53 -28.10
N THR A 11 -7.36 -8.26 -28.38
CA THR A 11 -6.26 -7.55 -27.74
C THR A 11 -6.67 -7.11 -26.34
N VAL A 12 -6.12 -7.75 -25.32
CA VAL A 12 -6.17 -7.24 -23.94
C VAL A 12 -5.21 -6.05 -23.86
N ALA A 13 -5.76 -4.84 -23.86
CA ALA A 13 -5.00 -3.65 -23.50
C ALA A 13 -4.80 -3.64 -21.98
N ILE A 14 -3.60 -4.00 -21.53
CA ILE A 14 -3.19 -3.71 -20.15
C ILE A 14 -2.98 -2.20 -20.11
N VAL A 15 -3.96 -1.45 -19.60
CA VAL A 15 -3.79 -0.04 -19.27
C VAL A 15 -2.91 0.01 -18.03
N GLY A 16 -1.60 -0.01 -18.22
CA GLY A 16 -0.67 0.46 -17.19
C GLY A 16 -0.94 1.94 -16.99
N VAL A 17 -1.49 2.32 -15.83
CA VAL A 17 -1.56 3.72 -15.42
C VAL A 17 -0.14 4.15 -15.08
N SER A 18 0.62 4.58 -16.08
CA SER A 18 1.80 5.41 -15.85
C SER A 18 1.31 6.83 -15.62
N VAL A 19 1.06 7.17 -14.35
CA VAL A 19 0.99 8.58 -13.95
C VAL A 19 2.41 9.13 -14.01
N ASP A 20 2.83 9.61 -15.18
CA ASP A 20 3.95 10.54 -15.29
C ASP A 20 3.53 11.87 -14.65
N GLY A 21 3.64 11.94 -13.32
CA GLY A 21 3.26 13.10 -12.52
C GLY A 21 3.06 12.74 -11.06
N TYR A 22 3.46 13.65 -10.16
CA TYR A 22 3.08 13.54 -8.75
C TYR A 22 1.56 13.60 -8.62
N PRO A 23 0.96 12.85 -7.67
CA PRO A 23 -0.48 12.94 -7.45
C PRO A 23 -0.87 14.34 -6.98
N ASP A 24 -2.09 14.79 -7.28
CA ASP A 24 -2.57 16.15 -6.95
C ASP A 24 -2.41 16.52 -5.46
N TRP A 25 -2.46 15.52 -4.58
CA TRP A 25 -2.30 15.69 -3.13
C TRP A 25 -0.84 15.88 -2.70
N ALA A 26 0.15 15.56 -3.53
CA ALA A 26 1.58 15.75 -3.24
C ALA A 26 2.00 17.23 -3.43
N ASN A 27 1.39 18.10 -2.64
CA ASN A 27 1.64 19.55 -2.65
C ASN A 27 1.91 20.03 -1.22
N GLU A 28 3.20 20.20 -0.87
CA GLU A 28 3.63 20.57 0.48
C GLU A 28 3.08 21.94 0.93
N LYS A 29 2.99 22.91 0.02
CA LYS A 29 2.45 24.25 0.35
C LYS A 29 0.98 24.20 0.75
N ARG A 30 0.18 23.33 0.11
CA ARG A 30 -1.26 23.22 0.37
C ARG A 30 -1.59 22.20 1.47
N PHE A 31 -0.89 21.07 1.48
CA PHE A 31 -1.24 19.90 2.30
C PHE A 31 -0.14 19.47 3.28
N GLY A 32 1.04 20.10 3.29
CA GLY A 32 2.19 19.67 4.09
C GLY A 32 1.91 19.56 5.59
N LYS A 33 1.06 20.45 6.13
CA LYS A 33 0.61 20.39 7.55
C LYS A 33 -0.14 19.10 7.92
N PHE A 34 -0.58 18.31 6.95
CA PHE A 34 -1.27 17.03 7.12
C PHE A 34 -0.42 15.83 6.69
N GLN A 35 0.81 16.05 6.20
CA GLN A 35 1.66 15.04 5.55
C GLN A 35 2.98 14.82 6.29
N ASP A 36 3.08 15.27 7.54
CA ASP A 36 4.28 15.05 8.35
C ASP A 36 4.41 13.59 8.78
N ALA A 37 5.17 12.83 7.99
CA ALA A 37 5.45 11.42 8.25
C ALA A 37 6.19 11.19 9.57
N TRP A 38 7.04 12.11 10.01
CA TRP A 38 7.77 11.96 11.28
C TRP A 38 6.83 12.08 12.47
N THR A 39 5.88 13.01 12.41
CA THR A 39 4.83 13.10 13.43
C THR A 39 3.92 11.87 13.38
N SER A 40 3.58 11.37 12.19
CA SER A 40 2.75 10.18 12.02
C SER A 40 3.40 8.91 12.60
N ILE A 41 4.68 8.68 12.34
CA ILE A 41 5.45 7.51 12.85
C ILE A 41 5.92 7.74 14.29
N GLY A 42 6.09 8.99 14.72
CA GLY A 42 6.69 9.37 16.00
C GLY A 42 5.86 9.12 17.26
N GLN A 43 4.98 8.11 17.23
CA GLN A 43 3.94 7.82 18.21
C GLN A 43 4.49 7.22 19.51
N ASP A 44 3.67 7.25 20.56
CA ASP A 44 3.98 6.58 21.82
C ASP A 44 3.98 5.05 21.63
N PRO A 45 4.91 4.30 22.25
CA PRO A 45 4.95 2.83 22.15
C PRO A 45 3.68 2.10 22.60
N SER A 46 2.80 2.74 23.37
CA SER A 46 1.51 2.17 23.77
C SER A 46 0.44 2.26 22.68
N VAL A 47 0.68 3.00 21.61
CA VAL A 47 -0.30 3.22 20.53
C VAL A 47 -0.10 2.18 19.43
N ILE A 48 -1.22 1.58 19.00
CA ILE A 48 -1.26 0.63 17.89
C ILE A 48 -2.11 1.22 16.77
N TYR A 49 -1.55 1.23 15.56
CA TYR A 49 -2.28 1.58 14.35
C TYR A 49 -2.68 0.32 13.59
N TYR A 50 -3.90 0.34 13.05
CA TYR A 50 -4.46 -0.78 12.29
C TYR A 50 -4.71 -0.34 10.86
N LEU A 51 -4.34 -1.19 9.90
CA LEU A 51 -4.75 -1.01 8.50
C LEU A 51 -6.22 -1.44 8.37
N ALA A 52 -7.13 -0.50 8.63
CA ALA A 52 -8.56 -0.78 8.64
C ALA A 52 -9.16 -0.96 7.23
N ARG A 53 -8.58 -0.31 6.22
CA ARG A 53 -9.05 -0.33 4.82
C ARG A 53 -7.87 -0.17 3.88
N THR A 54 -7.97 -0.84 2.73
CA THR A 54 -7.02 -0.79 1.63
C THR A 54 -7.78 -0.97 0.31
N ASP A 55 -7.25 -0.44 -0.78
CA ASP A 55 -7.75 -0.61 -2.14
C ASP A 55 -7.06 -1.75 -2.91
N TYR A 56 -6.12 -2.45 -2.27
CA TYR A 56 -5.46 -3.65 -2.78
C TYR A 56 -5.58 -4.83 -1.79
N LYS A 57 -5.49 -6.06 -2.30
CA LYS A 57 -5.70 -7.29 -1.51
C LYS A 57 -4.42 -8.07 -1.20
N ASP A 58 -3.42 -7.92 -2.05
CA ASP A 58 -2.21 -8.73 -2.02
C ASP A 58 -1.00 -7.80 -1.93
N ASP A 59 -0.06 -8.15 -1.07
CA ASP A 59 1.20 -7.42 -0.91
C ASP A 59 2.39 -8.35 -1.23
N VAL A 60 3.05 -8.07 -2.34
CA VAL A 60 4.25 -8.80 -2.80
C VAL A 60 5.50 -8.51 -1.96
N GLY A 61 5.47 -7.46 -1.13
CA GLY A 61 6.65 -7.01 -0.38
C GLY A 61 6.81 -7.64 0.99
N SER A 62 5.74 -7.80 1.76
CA SER A 62 5.81 -8.06 3.21
C SER A 62 4.67 -8.92 3.75
N TRP A 63 3.42 -8.68 3.35
CA TRP A 63 2.25 -9.25 4.02
C TRP A 63 1.62 -10.45 3.31
N GLY A 64 1.94 -10.65 2.03
CA GLY A 64 1.47 -11.77 1.23
C GLY A 64 0.07 -11.54 0.62
N GLU A 65 -0.43 -12.58 -0.02
CA GLU A 65 -1.76 -12.58 -0.63
C GLU A 65 -2.86 -12.60 0.45
N GLY A 66 -3.94 -11.85 0.23
CA GLY A 66 -5.12 -11.85 1.09
C GLY A 66 -4.89 -11.44 2.55
N PHE A 67 -3.86 -10.64 2.83
CA PHE A 67 -3.45 -10.28 4.20
C PHE A 67 -4.62 -9.71 5.02
N LYS A 68 -4.61 -9.99 6.32
CA LYS A 68 -5.62 -9.49 7.27
C LYS A 68 -4.99 -9.05 8.58
N CYS A 69 -5.75 -8.26 9.32
CA CYS A 69 -5.41 -7.90 10.70
C CYS A 69 -4.04 -7.21 10.84
N VAL A 70 -3.61 -6.47 9.82
CA VAL A 70 -2.32 -5.77 9.82
C VAL A 70 -2.37 -4.64 10.84
N ALA A 71 -1.43 -4.68 11.78
CA ALA A 71 -1.25 -3.68 12.80
C ALA A 71 0.23 -3.34 12.97
N VAL A 72 0.51 -2.12 13.40
CA VAL A 72 1.87 -1.65 13.67
C VAL A 72 1.93 -0.97 15.03
N ARG A 73 3.00 -1.26 15.76
CA ARG A 73 3.38 -0.51 16.97
C ARG A 73 4.84 -0.08 16.88
N GLU A 74 5.11 1.10 17.39
CA GLU A 74 6.44 1.68 17.39
C GLU A 74 7.18 1.34 18.68
N THR A 75 8.48 1.04 18.61
CA THR A 75 9.24 0.58 19.79
C THR A 75 10.46 1.42 20.10
N ASN A 76 11.29 1.73 19.09
CA ASN A 76 12.55 2.45 19.28
C ASN A 76 12.62 3.69 18.38
N LYS A 77 12.79 4.86 18.99
CA LYS A 77 12.84 6.17 18.32
C LYS A 77 14.26 6.72 18.24
N MET A 78 14.78 6.90 17.03
CA MET A 78 16.09 7.51 16.77
C MET A 78 15.94 8.96 16.30
N MET A 79 15.80 9.88 17.25
CA MET A 79 15.49 11.31 17.01
C MET A 79 16.43 12.00 16.00
N LYS A 80 17.74 11.76 16.10
CA LYS A 80 18.74 12.44 15.24
C LYS A 80 18.64 12.04 13.76
N LYS A 81 18.19 10.82 13.48
CA LYS A 81 18.10 10.27 12.12
C LYS A 81 16.68 10.31 11.56
N LYS A 82 15.70 10.72 12.38
CA LYS A 82 14.27 10.54 12.09
C LYS A 82 13.93 9.11 11.67
N CYS A 83 14.45 8.14 12.42
CA CYS A 83 14.16 6.72 12.20
C CYS A 83 13.40 6.12 13.39
N HIS A 84 12.64 5.07 13.10
CA HIS A 84 11.87 4.32 14.07
C HIS A 84 12.00 2.82 13.79
N VAL A 85 11.86 2.00 14.83
CA VAL A 85 11.69 0.55 14.70
C VAL A 85 10.23 0.20 14.93
N SER A 86 9.57 -0.18 13.85
CA SER A 86 8.17 -0.61 13.81
C SER A 86 8.08 -2.14 13.95
N LEU A 87 7.20 -2.61 14.83
CA LEU A 87 6.81 -4.02 14.88
C LEU A 87 5.46 -4.18 14.19
N PHE A 88 5.44 -4.97 13.13
CA PHE A 88 4.23 -5.34 12.42
C PHE A 88 3.66 -6.66 12.95
N LEU A 89 2.35 -6.69 13.12
CA LEU A 89 1.55 -7.87 13.43
C LEU A 89 0.58 -8.09 12.27
N GLN A 90 0.40 -9.34 11.85
CA GLN A 90 -0.55 -9.68 10.80
C GLN A 90 -1.08 -11.10 11.00
N GLU A 91 -2.25 -11.35 10.43
CA GLU A 91 -2.76 -12.69 10.21
C GLU A 91 -2.43 -13.07 8.76
N GLN A 92 -1.76 -14.21 8.57
CA GLN A 92 -1.55 -14.75 7.23
C GLN A 92 -2.90 -15.20 6.65
N ALA A 93 -3.11 -14.97 5.36
CA ALA A 93 -4.24 -15.59 4.69
C ALA A 93 -4.10 -17.11 4.75
N ASP A 94 -5.18 -17.80 5.13
CA ASP A 94 -5.28 -19.25 5.00
C ASP A 94 -5.20 -19.61 3.50
N PRO A 95 -4.17 -20.34 3.02
CA PRO A 95 -4.04 -20.69 1.62
C PRO A 95 -5.07 -21.72 1.13
N GLY A 96 -5.96 -22.22 2.00
CA GLY A 96 -6.65 -23.49 1.76
C GLY A 96 -8.09 -23.63 2.26
N ARG A 97 -8.93 -22.59 2.19
CA ARG A 97 -10.38 -22.76 2.40
C ARG A 97 -11.27 -22.00 1.43
#